data_AF-A0A6A3U0X5-F1
#
_entry.id   AF-A0A6A3U0X5-F1
#
_cell.length_a   1.000
_cell.length_b   1.000
_cell.length_c   1.000
_cell.angle_alpha   90.00
_cell.angle_beta   90.00
_cell.angle_gamma   90.00
#
_symmetry.space_group_name_H-M   'P 1'
#
loop_
_entity.id
_entity.type
_entity.pdbx_description
1 polymer ?
#
loop_
_entity_poly.entity_id
_entity_poly.type
_entity_poly.pdbx_seq_one_letter_code
_entity_poly.pdbx_strand_id
1 'polypeptide(L)'
;NAVDRTVTIKKSGQIGSGGKAIKTKTDAVVWNPWADRAKAMEDFGDEEYKNMVAVEPGRVSVKQALPAGQTYTLQESISVTTL
;
A
#
# COMPACT_ATOMS: atom_id res chain seq x y z
N ASN A 1 -14.81 13.14 -20.69
CA ASN A 1 -15.36 13.22 -19.32
C ASN A 1 -14.28 12.91 -18.29
N ALA A 2 -13.24 13.74 -18.21
CA ALA A 2 -12.25 13.63 -17.14
C ALA A 2 -12.72 14.57 -16.03
N VAL A 3 -13.40 14.01 -15.04
CA VAL A 3 -13.60 14.73 -13.77
C VAL A 3 -12.38 14.42 -12.93
N ASP A 4 -11.72 15.44 -12.41
CA ASP A 4 -10.58 15.25 -11.53
C ASP A 4 -11.04 14.52 -10.26
N ARG A 5 -10.27 13.52 -9.87
CA ARG A 5 -10.54 12.72 -8.67
C ARG A 5 -9.28 12.70 -7.83
N THR A 6 -9.47 12.82 -6.53
CA THR A 6 -8.43 12.55 -5.54
C THR A 6 -8.66 11.16 -4.96
N VAL A 7 -7.67 10.29 -5.12
CA VAL A 7 -7.59 9.01 -4.38
C VAL A 7 -6.74 9.23 -3.14
N THR A 8 -7.33 9.02 -1.97
CA THR A 8 -6.63 9.10 -0.68
C THR A 8 -6.43 7.70 -0.12
N ILE A 9 -5.18 7.37 0.18
CA ILE A 9 -4.80 6.11 0.81
C ILE A 9 -4.29 6.41 2.21
N LYS A 10 -5.00 5.93 3.22
CA LYS A 10 -4.61 6.05 4.63
C LYS A 10 -4.00 4.73 5.08
N LYS A 11 -2.85 4.81 5.74
CA LYS A 11 -2.14 3.65 6.29
C LYS A 11 -1.92 3.76 7.78
N SER A 12 -2.01 2.64 8.47
CA SER A 12 -1.64 2.55 9.88
C SER A 12 -1.06 1.18 10.21
N GLY A 13 -0.28 1.12 11.28
CA GLY A 13 0.27 -0.11 11.82
C GLY A 13 0.23 -0.05 13.34
N GLN A 14 -0.07 -1.17 13.98
CA GLN A 14 -0.10 -1.27 15.43
C GLN A 14 0.21 -2.68 15.91
N ILE A 15 0.94 -2.79 17.02
CA ILE A 15 1.22 -4.05 17.71
C ILE A 15 0.51 -4.04 19.06
N GLY A 16 -0.19 -5.11 19.40
CA GLY A 16 -0.91 -5.20 20.67
C GLY A 16 -1.48 -6.57 21.01
N SER A 17 -2.10 -6.64 22.19
CA SER A 17 -2.82 -7.81 22.72
C SER A 17 -3.91 -7.34 23.70
N GLY A 18 -5.04 -8.05 23.78
CA GLY A 18 -6.03 -7.86 24.84
C GLY A 18 -6.59 -6.44 25.02
N GLY A 19 -6.76 -5.69 23.94
CA GLY A 19 -7.36 -4.33 23.95
C GLY A 19 -6.36 -3.18 24.10
N LYS A 20 -5.06 -3.45 24.25
CA LYS A 20 -4.00 -2.41 24.25
C LYS A 20 -3.11 -2.56 23.01
N ALA A 21 -3.03 -1.52 22.20
CA ALA A 21 -2.23 -1.48 20.97
C ALA A 21 -1.35 -0.22 20.91
N ILE A 22 -0.12 -0.38 20.41
CA ILE A 22 0.86 0.69 20.23
C ILE A 22 1.06 0.91 18.73
N LYS A 23 0.94 2.15 18.27
CA LYS A 23 1.20 2.50 16.87
C LYS A 23 2.65 2.21 16.48
N THR A 24 2.84 1.62 15.32
CA THR A 24 4.15 1.43 14.69
C THR A 24 4.32 2.41 13.54
N LYS A 25 5.58 2.67 13.15
CA LYS A 25 5.86 3.31 11.87
C LYS A 25 5.43 2.39 10.72
N THR A 26 5.05 2.99 9.60
CA THR A 26 4.73 2.32 8.35
C THR A 26 5.36 3.08 7.19
N ASP A 27 5.63 2.38 6.11
CA ASP A 27 6.18 2.87 4.85
C ASP A 27 5.11 2.80 3.76
N ALA A 28 5.42 3.31 2.58
CA ALA A 28 4.64 3.06 1.38
C ALA A 28 5.61 2.93 0.19
N VAL A 29 5.41 1.91 -0.63
CA VAL A 29 6.03 1.85 -1.96
C VAL A 29 5.05 2.46 -2.95
N VAL A 30 5.56 3.27 -3.88
CA VAL A 30 4.79 3.76 -5.03
C VAL A 30 5.50 3.23 -6.26
N TRP A 31 4.80 2.41 -7.04
CA TRP A 31 5.41 1.65 -8.11
C TRP A 31 4.51 1.53 -9.33
N ASN A 32 5.15 1.45 -10.49
CA ASN A 32 4.53 1.03 -11.74
C ASN A 32 5.65 0.54 -12.67
N PRO A 33 5.40 -0.52 -13.45
CA PRO A 33 6.44 -1.20 -14.22
C PRO A 33 7.04 -0.34 -15.34
N TRP A 34 6.31 0.67 -15.85
CA TRP A 34 6.65 1.36 -17.10
C TRP A 34 6.74 0.38 -18.29
N ALA A 35 6.95 0.92 -19.50
CA ALA A 35 6.81 0.18 -20.75
C ALA A 35 7.71 -1.08 -20.85
N ASP A 36 9.00 -0.95 -20.53
CA ASP A 36 9.96 -2.05 -20.75
C ASP A 36 9.70 -3.24 -19.82
N ARG A 37 9.32 -2.98 -18.57
CA ARG A 37 9.01 -4.06 -17.62
C ARG A 37 7.62 -4.64 -17.84
N ALA A 38 6.64 -3.84 -18.28
CA ALA A 38 5.31 -4.35 -18.63
C ALA A 38 5.39 -5.39 -19.75
N LYS A 39 6.13 -5.10 -20.82
CA LYS A 39 6.36 -6.03 -21.95
C LYS A 39 7.07 -7.34 -21.56
N ALA A 40 7.77 -7.35 -20.42
CA ALA A 40 8.50 -8.51 -19.93
C ALA A 40 7.67 -9.36 -18.94
N MET A 41 6.47 -8.92 -18.56
CA MET A 41 5.60 -9.63 -17.62
C MET A 41 4.56 -10.44 -18.41
N GLU A 42 4.68 -11.76 -18.42
CA GLU A 42 3.80 -12.65 -19.19
C GLU A 42 2.32 -12.56 -18.77
N ASP A 43 2.06 -12.12 -17.54
CA ASP A 43 0.75 -11.99 -16.92
C ASP A 43 0.21 -10.54 -16.91
N PHE A 44 0.87 -9.61 -17.60
CA PHE A 44 0.53 -8.18 -17.60
C PHE A 44 0.63 -7.59 -19.01
N GLY A 45 -0.40 -6.87 -19.47
CA GLY A 45 -0.42 -6.36 -20.84
C GLY A 45 0.59 -5.24 -21.09
N ASP A 46 1.20 -5.19 -22.29
CA ASP A 46 2.22 -4.22 -22.71
C ASP A 46 1.91 -2.76 -22.36
N GLU A 47 0.62 -2.38 -22.37
CA GLU A 47 0.14 -1.01 -22.19
C GLU A 47 -0.71 -0.80 -20.93
N GLU A 48 -0.92 -1.85 -20.12
CA GLU A 48 -1.76 -1.77 -18.91
C GLU A 48 -1.16 -0.83 -17.85
N TYR A 49 0.16 -0.64 -17.89
CA TYR A 49 0.88 0.26 -17.00
C TYR A 49 0.38 1.71 -17.08
N LYS A 50 -0.21 2.14 -18.20
CA LYS A 50 -0.75 3.50 -18.36
C LYS A 50 -1.98 3.79 -17.48
N ASN A 51 -2.66 2.74 -17.03
CA ASN A 51 -3.96 2.84 -16.35
C ASN A 51 -3.88 2.42 -14.88
N MET A 52 -2.68 2.25 -14.33
CA MET A 52 -2.50 1.79 -12.96
C MET A 52 -1.33 2.49 -12.25
N VAL A 53 -1.37 2.47 -10.93
CA VAL A 53 -0.22 2.73 -10.06
C VAL A 53 -0.41 1.87 -8.83
N ALA A 54 0.64 1.16 -8.42
CA ALA A 54 0.66 0.47 -7.14
C ALA A 54 1.03 1.48 -6.05
N VAL A 55 0.19 1.58 -5.03
CA VAL A 55 0.53 2.26 -3.78
C VAL A 55 0.40 1.20 -2.70
N GLU A 56 1.51 0.85 -2.08
CA GLU A 56 1.63 -0.34 -1.24
C GLU A 56 2.03 0.06 0.18
N PRO A 57 1.05 0.37 1.05
CA PRO A 57 1.31 0.56 2.47
C PRO A 57 1.91 -0.69 3.09
N GLY A 58 2.99 -0.53 3.87
CA GLY A 58 3.62 -1.67 4.50
C GLY A 58 4.61 -1.30 5.59
N ARG A 59 5.46 -2.26 5.97
CA ARG A 59 6.63 -2.01 6.82
C ARG A 59 7.83 -2.74 6.23
N VAL A 60 8.59 -2.02 5.41
CA VAL A 60 9.63 -2.60 4.55
C VAL A 60 10.98 -1.91 4.68
N SER A 61 11.04 -0.70 5.26
CA SER A 61 12.32 -0.01 5.47
C SER A 61 13.18 -0.69 6.55
N VAL A 62 12.55 -1.46 7.45
CA VAL A 62 13.22 -2.28 8.47
C VAL A 62 12.37 -3.51 8.79
N LYS A 63 12.99 -4.55 9.36
CA LYS A 63 12.27 -5.68 9.95
C LYS A 63 11.51 -5.22 11.20
N GLN A 64 10.20 -5.48 11.27
CA GLN A 64 9.38 -5.17 12.43
C GLN A 64 9.45 -6.31 13.45
N ALA A 65 9.98 -6.03 14.64
CA ALA A 65 9.93 -6.99 15.74
C ALA A 65 8.48 -7.16 16.23
N LEU A 66 8.05 -8.41 16.39
CA LEU A 66 6.77 -8.79 16.97
C LEU A 66 7.01 -9.60 18.25
N PRO A 67 6.73 -9.06 19.44
CA PRO A 67 6.87 -9.80 20.68
C PRO A 67 5.92 -11.00 20.75
N ALA A 68 6.34 -12.05 21.46
CA ALA A 68 5.53 -13.25 21.65
C ALA A 68 4.16 -12.91 22.26
N GLY A 69 3.11 -13.56 21.76
CA GLY A 69 1.73 -13.37 22.23
C GLY A 69 1.08 -12.05 21.80
N GLN A 70 1.73 -11.25 20.95
CA GLN A 70 1.13 -10.05 20.36
C GLN A 70 0.75 -10.25 18.90
N THR A 71 -0.17 -9.41 18.43
CA THR A 71 -0.60 -9.34 17.03
C THR A 71 -0.07 -8.07 16.41
N TYR A 72 0.47 -8.17 15.20
CA TYR A 72 0.74 -7.00 14.36
C TYR A 72 -0.42 -6.80 13.38
N THR A 73 -1.02 -5.62 13.39
CA THR A 73 -2.08 -5.24 12.46
C THR A 73 -1.60 -4.09 11.59
N LEU A 74 -1.65 -4.31 10.28
CA LEU A 74 -1.54 -3.28 9.26
C LEU A 74 -2.94 -3.00 8.71
N GLN A 75 -3.24 -1.73 8.45
CA GLN A 75 -4.52 -1.33 7.89
C GLN A 75 -4.31 -0.32 6.77
N GLU A 76 -5.02 -0.55 5.69
CA GLU A 76 -5.18 0.36 4.56
C GLU A 76 -6.64 0.79 4.46
N SER A 77 -6.88 2.05 4.08
CA SER A 77 -8.21 2.54 3.73
C SER A 77 -8.09 3.44 2.51
N ILE A 78 -8.85 3.09 1.47
CA ILE A 78 -8.87 3.79 0.19
C ILE A 78 -10.19 4.54 0.08
N SER A 79 -10.12 5.82 -0.27
CA SER A 79 -11.29 6.66 -0.53
C SER A 79 -11.08 7.51 -1.77
N VAL A 80 -12.16 7.74 -2.51
CA VAL A 80 -12.15 8.58 -3.71
C VAL A 80 -13.03 9.80 -3.46
N THR A 81 -12.53 10.97 -3.82
CA THR A 81 -13.28 12.22 -3.80
C THR A 81 -13.22 12.86 -5.18
N THR A 82 -14.38 13.19 -5.72
CA THR A 82 -14.48 13.97 -6.96
C THR A 82 -14.27 15.45 -6.61
N LEU A 83 -13.45 16.16 -7.38
CA LEU A 83 -13.27 17.61 -7.24
C LEU A 83 -14.44 18.38 -7.85
#